data_AF-A0A9X4BM10-F1
#
_entry.id   AF-A0A9X4BM10-F1
#
_cell.length_a   1.000
_cell.length_b   1.000
_cell.length_c   1.000
_cell.angle_alpha   90.00
_cell.angle_beta   90.00
_cell.angle_gamma   90.00
#
_symmetry.space_group_name_H-M   'P 1'
#
loop_
_entity.id
_entity.type
_entity.pdbx_description
1 polymer ?
#
loop_
_entity_poly.entity_id
_entity_poly.type
_entity_poly.pdbx_seq_one_letter_code
_entity_poly.pdbx_strand_id
1 'polypeptide(L)'
;MLVRLLAFVFFAVSSPAFAVIGTIDNVPGSTLLYPHFEVDTSSANGVNTILTLQNASASATMVNVVLWTDYGIPTEQFNVYLTGYDQETIDLGLVFRRVLPRTGSAGQDPSDTVSPHGPVSQDINFASCNGTLPDIQNGSIVSRDVVGAHSGKPSNDYFGGLCGSRDHGDNIARGYVTMDVTNQCTIQTPAAAGYFVSGGGGVAGNRNILFGDYVIVNPSTGLNIADNAVAIEADASNAITASGANKQTFYGRFLGFAATDNREPLPTAWAGRASAGRTDVDYWREPAVATAPFACGSAPAGLPSGQRGVALFNAAGTQTGTPAGDLFPFVSGSTTGAAIGLTDSLGWLFANLNLAAPSGPLGLVRQSWVTFRQTPGALPATGAKYSVPGVQLGNAGTGDDPTP
;
A
#
# COMPACT_ATOMS: atom_id res chain seq x y z
N MET A 1 -52.82 -28.54 -29.97
CA MET A 1 -52.71 -27.09 -29.70
C MET A 1 -51.52 -26.90 -28.77
N LEU A 2 -50.36 -26.61 -29.35
CA LEU A 2 -49.05 -26.62 -28.69
C LEU A 2 -48.61 -25.17 -28.52
N VAL A 3 -48.56 -24.66 -27.29
CA VAL A 3 -47.99 -23.32 -27.00
C VAL A 3 -46.66 -23.54 -26.30
N ARG A 4 -45.57 -23.27 -27.03
CA ARG A 4 -44.21 -23.20 -26.50
C ARG A 4 -44.02 -21.85 -25.83
N LEU A 5 -43.66 -21.85 -24.55
CA LEU A 5 -43.19 -20.67 -23.82
C LEU A 5 -41.69 -20.51 -24.07
N LEU A 6 -41.28 -19.47 -24.80
CA LEU A 6 -39.87 -19.06 -24.92
C LEU A 6 -39.54 -18.16 -23.73
N ALA A 7 -38.64 -18.61 -22.85
CA ALA A 7 -38.00 -17.74 -21.87
C ALA A 7 -36.78 -17.07 -22.51
N PHE A 8 -36.85 -15.75 -22.71
CA PHE A 8 -35.68 -14.95 -23.08
C PHE A 8 -34.85 -14.69 -21.81
N VAL A 9 -33.69 -15.34 -21.71
CA VAL A 9 -32.66 -14.99 -20.73
C VAL A 9 -31.87 -13.82 -21.31
N PHE A 10 -32.08 -12.62 -20.77
CA PHE A 10 -31.20 -11.48 -21.03
C PHE A 10 -29.89 -11.70 -20.26
N PHE A 11 -28.83 -12.12 -20.96
CA PHE A 11 -27.46 -11.92 -20.47
C PHE A 11 -27.15 -10.44 -20.61
N ALA A 12 -27.27 -9.68 -19.51
CA ALA A 12 -26.67 -8.36 -19.43
C ALA A 12 -25.15 -8.56 -19.48
N VAL A 13 -24.54 -8.27 -20.64
CA VAL A 13 -23.09 -8.18 -20.77
C VAL A 13 -22.67 -6.92 -20.01
N SER A 14 -22.21 -7.07 -18.76
CA SER A 14 -21.54 -5.97 -18.08
C SER A 14 -20.31 -5.60 -18.90
N SER A 15 -20.28 -4.38 -19.43
CA SER A 15 -19.07 -3.87 -20.06
C SER A 15 -17.98 -3.81 -18.98
N PRO A 16 -16.76 -4.32 -19.24
CA PRO A 16 -15.67 -4.17 -18.28
C PRO A 16 -15.43 -2.69 -18.05
N ALA A 17 -15.24 -2.28 -16.80
CA ALA A 17 -14.69 -0.97 -16.50
C ALA A 17 -13.28 -0.94 -17.07
N PHE A 18 -13.00 0.00 -17.97
CA PHE A 18 -11.64 0.24 -18.45
C PHE A 18 -10.98 1.20 -17.48
N ALA A 19 -9.80 0.81 -17.04
CA ALA A 19 -8.96 1.66 -16.22
C ALA A 19 -8.24 2.72 -17.06
N VAL A 20 -7.90 3.84 -16.44
CA VAL A 20 -7.16 4.92 -17.07
C VAL A 20 -5.89 5.19 -16.26
N ILE A 21 -4.76 4.72 -16.81
CA ILE A 21 -3.43 4.95 -16.25
C ILE A 21 -3.24 6.42 -15.88
N GLY A 22 -2.83 6.66 -14.63
CA GLY A 22 -2.61 8.00 -14.10
C GLY A 22 -3.85 8.66 -13.51
N THR A 23 -4.92 7.89 -13.28
CA THR A 23 -6.08 8.34 -12.50
C THR A 23 -6.36 7.36 -11.38
N ILE A 24 -6.95 7.84 -10.29
CA ILE A 24 -7.49 6.91 -9.29
C ILE A 24 -8.73 6.25 -9.87
N ASP A 25 -8.67 4.94 -10.06
CA ASP A 25 -9.82 4.10 -10.31
C ASP A 25 -9.78 2.81 -9.49
N ASN A 26 -10.96 2.20 -9.32
CA ASN A 26 -11.12 0.98 -8.55
C ASN A 26 -11.18 -0.22 -9.50
N VAL A 27 -10.03 -0.56 -10.08
CA VAL A 27 -9.85 -1.75 -10.92
C VAL A 27 -8.71 -2.61 -10.38
N PRO A 28 -8.61 -3.89 -10.76
CA PRO A 28 -7.49 -4.72 -10.35
C PRO A 28 -6.15 -4.16 -10.84
N GLY A 29 -5.16 -4.12 -9.97
CA GLY A 29 -3.79 -3.70 -10.27
C GLY A 29 -2.83 -4.89 -10.40
N SER A 30 -1.60 -4.61 -10.79
CA SER A 30 -0.49 -5.59 -10.76
C SER A 30 0.39 -5.44 -9.52
N THR A 31 0.22 -4.32 -8.82
CA THR A 31 0.74 -4.05 -7.49
C THR A 31 -0.41 -3.56 -6.61
N LEU A 32 -0.47 -4.00 -5.36
CA LEU A 32 -1.28 -3.37 -4.32
C LEU A 32 -0.38 -2.60 -3.37
N LEU A 33 -0.77 -1.38 -3.01
CA LEU A 33 -0.21 -0.62 -1.90
C LEU A 33 -1.22 -0.58 -0.75
N TYR A 34 -0.77 -0.99 0.42
CA TYR A 34 -1.46 -0.77 1.69
C TYR A 34 -0.75 0.40 2.37
N PRO A 35 -1.28 1.64 2.28
CA PRO A 35 -0.51 2.86 2.50
C PRO A 35 0.05 3.02 3.91
N HIS A 36 -0.62 2.41 4.89
CA HIS A 36 -0.25 2.52 6.29
C HIS A 36 -0.79 1.33 7.10
N PHE A 37 0.02 0.79 7.99
CA PHE A 37 -0.38 -0.19 8.98
C PHE A 37 0.14 0.18 10.37
N GLU A 38 -0.54 -0.35 11.39
CA GLU A 38 -0.09 -0.33 12.79
C GLU A 38 -0.28 -1.72 13.41
N VAL A 39 0.72 -2.18 14.15
CA VAL A 39 0.69 -3.43 14.91
C VAL A 39 1.30 -3.22 16.28
N ASP A 40 0.51 -3.40 17.34
CA ASP A 40 1.02 -3.46 18.71
C ASP A 40 1.73 -4.79 18.93
N THR A 41 3.06 -4.72 19.06
CA THR A 41 3.90 -5.91 19.23
C THR A 41 4.01 -6.36 20.68
N SER A 42 3.42 -5.59 21.61
CA SER A 42 3.47 -5.82 23.06
C SER A 42 2.14 -6.29 23.66
N SER A 43 1.02 -6.08 22.97
CA SER A 43 -0.32 -6.43 23.45
C SER A 43 -1.14 -7.17 22.40
N ALA A 44 -1.69 -8.34 22.75
CA ALA A 44 -2.61 -9.07 21.89
C ALA A 44 -3.96 -8.36 21.68
N ASN A 45 -4.32 -7.41 22.55
CA ASN A 45 -5.54 -6.61 22.45
C ASN A 45 -5.26 -5.18 21.93
N GLY A 46 -4.02 -4.90 21.53
CA GLY A 46 -3.63 -3.61 20.96
C GLY A 46 -4.08 -3.44 19.51
N VAL A 47 -3.56 -2.40 18.86
CA VAL A 47 -3.87 -2.16 17.44
C VAL A 47 -3.28 -3.29 16.58
N ASN A 48 -4.01 -3.71 15.56
CA ASN A 48 -3.56 -4.67 14.57
C ASN A 48 -4.10 -4.28 13.20
N THR A 49 -3.40 -4.69 12.15
CA THR A 49 -3.83 -4.50 10.77
C THR A 49 -3.99 -5.85 10.09
N ILE A 50 -5.14 -6.06 9.48
CA ILE A 50 -5.47 -7.26 8.70
C ILE A 50 -5.62 -6.83 7.25
N LEU A 51 -4.91 -7.50 6.35
CA LEU A 51 -4.94 -7.24 4.91
C LEU A 51 -5.69 -8.37 4.20
N THR A 52 -6.42 -8.06 3.14
CA THR A 52 -6.96 -9.04 2.21
C THR A 52 -6.28 -8.88 0.87
N LEU A 53 -6.04 -10.00 0.19
CA LEU A 53 -5.45 -10.07 -1.13
C LEU A 53 -6.32 -10.98 -1.97
N GLN A 54 -6.74 -10.54 -3.15
CA GLN A 54 -7.70 -11.25 -3.99
C GLN A 54 -7.24 -11.29 -5.45
N ASN A 55 -7.50 -12.41 -6.12
CA ASN A 55 -7.23 -12.60 -7.54
C ASN A 55 -8.52 -12.44 -8.35
N ALA A 56 -8.60 -11.44 -9.21
CA ALA A 56 -9.74 -11.20 -10.09
C ALA A 56 -9.77 -12.11 -11.34
N SER A 57 -8.80 -13.01 -11.50
CA SER A 57 -8.62 -13.85 -12.69
C SER A 57 -8.89 -15.32 -12.41
N ALA A 58 -9.42 -16.04 -13.41
CA ALA A 58 -9.50 -17.50 -13.39
C ALA A 58 -8.12 -18.17 -13.34
N SER A 59 -7.05 -17.47 -13.73
CA SER A 59 -5.69 -18.03 -13.73
C SER A 59 -4.99 -17.75 -12.41
N ALA A 60 -4.39 -18.80 -11.83
CA ALA A 60 -3.58 -18.70 -10.61
C ALA A 60 -2.46 -17.66 -10.74
N THR A 61 -1.98 -17.19 -9.60
CA THR A 61 -0.95 -16.15 -9.55
C THR A 61 -0.07 -16.28 -8.30
N MET A 62 1.16 -15.79 -8.43
CA MET A 62 2.10 -15.66 -7.33
C MET A 62 2.21 -14.19 -6.94
N VAL A 63 2.19 -13.91 -5.65
CA VAL A 63 2.29 -12.55 -5.12
C VAL A 63 3.45 -12.46 -4.15
N ASN A 64 4.33 -11.50 -4.36
CA ASN A 64 5.40 -11.19 -3.43
C ASN A 64 4.96 -10.04 -2.52
N VAL A 65 4.84 -10.34 -1.24
CA VAL A 65 4.48 -9.37 -0.20
C VAL A 65 5.77 -8.79 0.37
N VAL A 66 5.86 -7.47 0.49
CA VAL A 66 6.99 -6.78 1.10
C VAL A 66 6.51 -5.80 2.16
N LEU A 67 7.05 -5.94 3.37
CA LEU A 67 6.87 -4.97 4.43
C LEU A 67 7.91 -3.86 4.28
N TRP A 68 7.46 -2.62 4.44
CA TRP A 68 8.30 -1.43 4.39
C TRP A 68 8.15 -0.64 5.68
N THR A 69 9.26 -0.12 6.20
CA THR A 69 9.21 0.77 7.37
C THR A 69 8.49 2.09 7.04
N ASP A 70 8.12 2.85 8.06
CA ASP A 70 7.58 4.21 7.91
C ASP A 70 8.55 5.17 7.18
N TYR A 71 9.84 4.83 7.05
CA TYR A 71 10.84 5.56 6.28
C TYR A 71 11.08 4.99 4.87
N GLY A 72 10.35 3.94 4.48
CA GLY A 72 10.41 3.36 3.13
C GLY A 72 11.59 2.44 2.88
N ILE A 73 12.06 1.75 3.92
CA ILE A 73 13.12 0.74 3.83
C ILE A 73 12.46 -0.65 3.87
N PRO A 74 12.74 -1.55 2.90
CA PRO A 74 12.11 -2.86 2.89
C PRO A 74 12.71 -3.76 3.98
N THR A 75 11.88 -4.63 4.57
CA THR A 75 12.28 -5.55 5.64
C THR A 75 11.99 -6.99 5.25
N GLU A 76 10.85 -7.53 5.68
CA GLU A 76 10.42 -8.89 5.44
C GLU A 76 9.74 -9.01 4.07
N GLN A 77 10.03 -10.10 3.37
CA GLN A 77 9.34 -10.48 2.15
C GLN A 77 8.96 -11.96 2.15
N PHE A 78 7.77 -12.26 1.65
CA PHE A 78 7.28 -13.62 1.53
C PHE A 78 6.31 -13.76 0.36
N ASN A 79 6.10 -15.00 -0.08
CA ASN A 79 5.27 -15.31 -1.23
C ASN A 79 3.90 -15.80 -0.76
N VAL A 80 2.86 -15.33 -1.44
CA VAL A 80 1.49 -15.82 -1.29
C VAL A 80 1.04 -16.33 -2.65
N TYR A 81 0.57 -17.57 -2.68
CA TYR A 81 -0.02 -18.19 -3.85
C TYR A 81 -1.54 -18.09 -3.80
N LEU A 82 -2.15 -17.72 -4.92
CA LEU A 82 -3.59 -17.66 -5.08
C LEU A 82 -3.98 -18.53 -6.27
N THR A 83 -4.94 -19.42 -6.07
CA THR A 83 -5.61 -20.08 -7.20
C THR A 83 -6.44 -19.05 -7.99
N GLY A 84 -7.08 -19.47 -9.08
CA GLY A 84 -8.02 -18.62 -9.80
C GLY A 84 -9.20 -18.17 -8.92
N TYR A 85 -9.53 -16.87 -8.93
CA TYR A 85 -10.59 -16.26 -8.12
C TYR A 85 -10.43 -16.41 -6.60
N ASP A 86 -9.22 -16.72 -6.15
CA ASP A 86 -8.91 -16.98 -4.76
C ASP A 86 -8.70 -15.69 -3.95
N GLN A 87 -8.72 -15.84 -2.64
CA GLN A 87 -8.41 -14.79 -1.68
C GLN A 87 -7.56 -15.32 -0.52
N GLU A 88 -6.69 -14.47 0.00
CA GLU A 88 -5.91 -14.75 1.20
C GLU A 88 -6.05 -13.59 2.18
N THR A 89 -6.04 -13.89 3.48
CA THR A 89 -6.07 -12.89 4.55
C THR A 89 -4.75 -12.92 5.31
N ILE A 90 -4.12 -11.76 5.45
CA ILE A 90 -2.82 -11.60 6.10
C ILE A 90 -3.00 -10.78 7.38
N ASP A 91 -2.93 -11.46 8.52
CA ASP A 91 -2.88 -10.81 9.83
C ASP A 91 -1.45 -10.36 10.11
N LEU A 92 -1.18 -9.05 10.07
CA LEU A 92 0.17 -8.54 10.31
C LEU A 92 0.63 -8.81 11.75
N GLY A 93 -0.27 -8.88 12.73
CA GLY A 93 0.03 -9.31 14.09
C GLY A 93 0.57 -10.73 14.17
N LEU A 94 0.13 -11.63 13.28
CA LEU A 94 0.73 -12.96 13.12
C LEU A 94 2.09 -12.88 12.40
N VAL A 95 2.21 -12.07 11.35
CA VAL A 95 3.49 -11.87 10.62
C VAL A 95 4.57 -11.34 11.56
N PHE A 96 4.28 -10.34 12.39
CA PHE A 96 5.20 -9.81 13.41
C PHE A 96 5.46 -10.80 14.56
N ARG A 97 4.58 -11.80 14.75
CA ARG A 97 4.82 -12.98 15.60
C ARG A 97 5.43 -14.16 14.83
N ARG A 98 5.89 -13.90 13.61
CA ARG A 98 6.67 -14.80 12.75
C ARG A 98 5.87 -16.00 12.24
N VAL A 99 4.59 -15.76 11.99
CA VAL A 99 3.64 -16.70 11.42
C VAL A 99 3.15 -16.11 10.10
N LEU A 100 3.53 -16.74 8.99
CA LEU A 100 3.10 -16.34 7.66
C LEU A 100 1.82 -17.08 7.23
N PRO A 101 1.06 -16.53 6.27
CA PRO A 101 0.00 -17.24 5.58
C PRO A 101 0.54 -18.52 4.93
N ARG A 102 -0.27 -19.58 4.93
CA ARG A 102 0.12 -20.88 4.39
C ARG A 102 -0.62 -21.14 3.08
N THR A 103 0.06 -20.95 1.96
CA THR A 103 -0.46 -21.17 0.61
C THR A 103 0.50 -22.05 -0.20
N GLY A 104 0.03 -22.84 -1.15
CA GLY A 104 0.88 -23.73 -1.96
C GLY A 104 0.46 -23.80 -3.41
N SER A 105 1.42 -23.73 -4.35
CA SER A 105 1.12 -23.98 -5.76
C SER A 105 0.84 -25.46 -6.03
N ALA A 106 0.19 -25.80 -7.15
CA ALA A 106 -0.13 -27.18 -7.54
C ALA A 106 1.02 -28.20 -7.35
N GLY A 107 2.27 -27.77 -7.55
CA GLY A 107 3.43 -28.66 -7.39
C GLY A 107 3.81 -28.96 -5.94
N GLN A 108 3.42 -28.11 -4.99
CA GLN A 108 3.70 -28.26 -3.55
C GLN A 108 2.45 -28.57 -2.72
N ASP A 109 1.26 -28.42 -3.29
CA ASP A 109 -0.02 -28.87 -2.74
C ASP A 109 -0.85 -29.66 -3.77
N PRO A 110 -0.37 -30.83 -4.25
CA PRO A 110 -1.03 -31.59 -5.32
C PRO A 110 -2.37 -32.21 -4.92
N SER A 111 -2.78 -32.05 -3.66
CA SER A 111 -4.03 -32.57 -3.10
C SER A 111 -4.99 -31.45 -2.67
N ASP A 112 -4.68 -30.19 -3.00
CA ASP A 112 -5.54 -29.03 -2.72
C ASP A 112 -5.94 -28.90 -1.23
N THR A 113 -5.01 -29.27 -0.34
CA THR A 113 -5.24 -29.28 1.11
C THR A 113 -4.93 -27.97 1.78
N VAL A 114 -4.15 -27.11 1.11
CA VAL A 114 -3.64 -25.83 1.59
C VAL A 114 -4.27 -24.70 0.79
N SER A 115 -4.19 -24.77 -0.53
CA SER A 115 -4.72 -23.79 -1.47
C SER A 115 -5.77 -24.46 -2.36
N PRO A 116 -7.03 -24.58 -1.88
CA PRO A 116 -8.08 -25.25 -2.63
C PRO A 116 -8.49 -24.45 -3.87
N HIS A 117 -8.92 -25.15 -4.93
CA HIS A 117 -9.42 -24.51 -6.13
C HIS A 117 -10.87 -24.93 -6.46
N GLY A 118 -11.62 -24.02 -7.10
CA GLY A 118 -12.96 -24.29 -7.62
C GLY A 118 -12.96 -24.88 -9.05
N PRO A 119 -14.12 -25.31 -9.58
CA PRO A 119 -14.23 -25.94 -10.91
C PRO A 119 -13.81 -25.05 -12.09
N VAL A 120 -13.85 -23.73 -11.93
CA VAL A 120 -13.47 -22.73 -12.95
C VAL A 120 -12.17 -22.01 -12.60
N SER A 121 -11.56 -22.36 -11.47
CA SER A 121 -10.30 -21.83 -10.98
C SER A 121 -9.16 -22.67 -11.52
N GLN A 122 -8.16 -22.03 -12.11
CA GLN A 122 -6.91 -22.71 -12.42
C GLN A 122 -6.08 -22.85 -11.16
N ASP A 123 -5.39 -23.97 -11.07
CA ASP A 123 -4.30 -24.21 -10.16
C ASP A 123 -3.06 -24.59 -10.99
N ILE A 124 -1.97 -23.83 -10.81
CA ILE A 124 -0.76 -23.90 -11.64
C ILE A 124 0.45 -24.15 -10.75
N ASN A 125 1.32 -25.06 -11.18
CA ASN A 125 2.60 -25.27 -10.51
C ASN A 125 3.59 -24.15 -10.85
N PHE A 126 4.07 -23.45 -9.83
CA PHE A 126 5.23 -22.57 -9.92
C PHE A 126 6.47 -23.31 -9.44
N ALA A 127 7.22 -23.93 -10.36
CA ALA A 127 8.35 -24.79 -10.02
C ALA A 127 9.43 -24.10 -9.16
N SER A 128 9.57 -22.77 -9.28
CA SER A 128 10.44 -21.93 -8.44
C SER A 128 10.13 -22.00 -6.94
N CYS A 129 8.94 -22.45 -6.55
CA CYS A 129 8.47 -22.43 -5.18
C CYS A 129 8.84 -23.69 -4.37
N ASN A 130 9.55 -24.64 -4.98
CA ASN A 130 10.00 -25.84 -4.28
C ASN A 130 10.92 -25.48 -3.11
N GLY A 131 10.51 -25.84 -1.88
CA GLY A 131 11.23 -25.49 -0.65
C GLY A 131 10.93 -24.08 -0.12
N THR A 132 10.05 -23.33 -0.77
CA THR A 132 9.52 -22.04 -0.30
C THR A 132 8.07 -22.15 0.14
N LEU A 133 7.23 -22.81 -0.68
CA LEU A 133 5.82 -23.04 -0.40
C LEU A 133 5.48 -24.54 -0.31
N PRO A 134 4.36 -24.92 0.33
CA PRO A 134 3.69 -24.10 1.33
C PRO A 134 4.63 -23.82 2.50
N ASP A 135 4.47 -22.69 3.18
CA ASP A 135 5.25 -22.43 4.38
C ASP A 135 4.98 -23.56 5.40
N ILE A 136 6.02 -24.36 5.66
CA ILE A 136 6.01 -25.52 6.54
C ILE A 136 6.71 -25.13 7.83
N GLN A 137 6.01 -24.36 8.68
CA GLN A 137 6.52 -23.90 9.96
C GLN A 137 7.30 -24.98 10.72
N ASN A 138 8.63 -24.82 10.77
CA ASN A 138 9.50 -25.30 11.85
C ASN A 138 10.85 -24.56 11.94
N GLY A 139 10.99 -23.44 11.25
CA GLY A 139 12.11 -22.51 11.35
C GLY A 139 11.61 -21.17 10.83
N SER A 140 11.49 -20.21 11.73
CA SER A 140 10.88 -18.92 11.40
C SER A 140 11.62 -18.20 10.27
N ILE A 141 10.99 -18.08 9.10
CA ILE A 141 11.49 -17.32 7.94
C ILE A 141 11.60 -15.83 8.31
N VAL A 142 10.62 -15.33 9.06
CA VAL A 142 10.61 -13.94 9.54
C VAL A 142 11.65 -13.76 10.65
N SER A 143 12.53 -12.78 10.51
CA SER A 143 13.48 -12.44 11.57
C SER A 143 12.76 -11.90 12.81
N ARG A 144 13.31 -12.16 14.00
CA ARG A 144 12.83 -11.53 15.25
C ARG A 144 13.03 -10.03 15.25
N ASP A 145 13.99 -9.55 14.47
CA ASP A 145 14.37 -8.15 14.41
C ASP A 145 13.40 -7.32 13.54
N VAL A 146 12.35 -7.93 12.97
CA VAL A 146 11.31 -7.23 12.20
C VAL A 146 10.57 -6.23 13.10
N VAL A 147 10.32 -6.60 14.36
CA VAL A 147 9.74 -5.68 15.34
C VAL A 147 10.66 -4.48 15.55
N GLY A 148 11.98 -4.72 15.67
CA GLY A 148 12.94 -3.64 15.84
C GLY A 148 12.97 -2.70 14.64
N ALA A 149 13.02 -3.28 13.43
CA ALA A 149 13.05 -2.57 12.16
C ALA A 149 11.87 -1.59 11.96
N HIS A 150 10.69 -1.90 12.53
CA HIS A 150 9.47 -1.10 12.39
C HIS A 150 9.08 -0.28 13.63
N SER A 151 9.83 -0.37 14.74
CA SER A 151 9.55 0.36 15.99
C SER A 151 10.64 1.33 16.41
N GLY A 152 11.59 1.61 15.51
CA GLY A 152 12.66 2.59 15.69
C GLY A 152 13.84 2.06 16.50
N LYS A 153 13.93 0.74 16.63
CA LYS A 153 14.98 0.05 17.38
C LYS A 153 16.01 -0.56 16.40
N PRO A 154 17.24 -0.81 16.85
CA PRO A 154 18.24 -1.50 16.04
C PRO A 154 17.70 -2.84 15.50
N SER A 155 18.05 -3.14 14.25
CA SER A 155 17.74 -4.42 13.61
C SER A 155 19.03 -5.01 13.03
N ASN A 156 19.49 -6.15 13.57
CA ASN A 156 20.72 -6.78 13.10
C ASN A 156 20.49 -7.50 11.78
N ASP A 157 19.41 -8.27 11.70
CA ASP A 157 19.17 -9.14 10.55
C ASP A 157 18.84 -8.36 9.27
N TYR A 158 18.10 -7.25 9.36
CA TYR A 158 17.78 -6.44 8.18
C TYR A 158 18.80 -5.33 7.94
N PHE A 159 19.32 -4.71 9.00
CA PHE A 159 20.04 -3.43 8.90
C PHE A 159 21.44 -3.43 9.53
N GLY A 160 21.97 -4.59 9.95
CA GLY A 160 23.32 -4.68 10.52
C GLY A 160 23.49 -3.90 11.83
N GLY A 161 22.42 -3.76 12.62
CA GLY A 161 22.40 -3.04 13.88
C GLY A 161 22.01 -1.57 13.75
N LEU A 162 21.69 -1.12 12.54
CA LEU A 162 21.13 0.20 12.27
C LEU A 162 19.60 0.21 12.46
N CYS A 163 19.03 1.41 12.43
CA CYS A 163 17.59 1.64 12.47
C CYS A 163 17.04 1.86 11.07
N GLY A 164 15.75 1.53 10.90
CA GLY A 164 15.03 1.76 9.64
C GLY A 164 13.72 2.51 9.79
N SER A 165 13.33 2.90 11.00
CA SER A 165 12.07 3.59 11.26
C SER A 165 12.21 4.59 12.41
N ARG A 166 11.16 5.39 12.65
CA ARG A 166 11.11 6.27 13.83
C ARG A 166 10.80 5.48 15.11
N ASP A 167 11.43 5.89 16.22
CA ASP A 167 11.02 5.46 17.55
C ASP A 167 9.92 6.40 18.07
N HIS A 168 8.72 5.83 18.25
CA HIS A 168 7.55 6.51 18.79
C HIS A 168 7.37 6.28 20.30
N GLY A 169 8.17 5.41 20.92
CA GLY A 169 8.10 5.11 22.35
C GLY A 169 6.89 4.28 22.79
N ASP A 170 6.18 3.64 21.85
CA ASP A 170 4.88 2.99 22.10
C ASP A 170 4.81 1.50 21.73
N ASN A 171 5.92 0.91 21.27
CA ASN A 171 6.00 -0.50 20.82
C ASN A 171 5.05 -0.88 19.66
N ILE A 172 4.52 0.12 18.95
CA ILE A 172 3.72 -0.10 17.75
C ILE A 172 4.66 -0.12 16.54
N ALA A 173 4.67 -1.23 15.83
CA ALA A 173 5.32 -1.36 14.54
C ALA A 173 4.48 -0.64 13.47
N ARG A 174 5.15 0.18 12.64
CA ARG A 174 4.50 0.99 11.60
C ARG A 174 5.18 0.85 10.25
N GLY A 175 4.43 1.14 9.20
CA GLY A 175 4.95 1.12 7.85
C GLY A 175 3.84 1.01 6.81
N TYR A 176 4.22 0.53 5.63
CA TYR A 176 3.30 0.20 4.54
C TYR A 176 3.65 -1.17 3.96
N VAL A 177 2.74 -1.74 3.17
CA VAL A 177 2.96 -3.02 2.50
C VAL A 177 2.78 -2.83 1.00
N THR A 178 3.64 -3.46 0.20
CA THR A 178 3.39 -3.66 -1.22
C THR A 178 3.21 -5.13 -1.53
N MET A 179 2.33 -5.44 -2.48
CA MET A 179 2.10 -6.79 -2.96
C MET A 179 2.14 -6.80 -4.47
N ASP A 180 3.14 -7.43 -5.05
CA ASP A 180 3.37 -7.43 -6.49
C ASP A 180 3.03 -8.79 -7.09
N VAL A 181 2.32 -8.81 -8.22
CA VAL A 181 2.24 -10.02 -9.05
C VAL A 181 3.64 -10.40 -9.51
N THR A 182 4.00 -11.67 -9.34
CA THR A 182 5.29 -12.21 -9.72
C THR A 182 5.15 -13.41 -10.65
N ASN A 183 6.17 -13.63 -11.47
CA ASN A 183 6.27 -14.75 -12.39
C ASN A 183 6.88 -16.00 -11.73
N GLN A 184 7.41 -15.85 -10.51
CA GLN A 184 8.12 -16.89 -9.76
C GLN A 184 8.16 -16.54 -8.27
N CYS A 185 8.31 -17.57 -7.42
CA CYS A 185 8.65 -17.35 -6.02
C CYS A 185 9.99 -16.63 -5.91
N THR A 186 10.08 -15.71 -4.95
CA THR A 186 11.25 -14.85 -4.80
C THR A 186 11.55 -14.52 -3.34
N ILE A 187 12.80 -14.16 -3.08
CA ILE A 187 13.26 -13.51 -1.86
C ILE A 187 13.85 -12.12 -2.18
N GLN A 188 13.51 -11.56 -3.34
CA GLN A 188 13.98 -10.24 -3.75
C GLN A 188 12.94 -9.18 -3.40
N THR A 189 13.41 -7.97 -3.12
CA THR A 189 12.55 -6.80 -2.94
C THR A 189 12.45 -6.02 -4.27
N PRO A 190 11.44 -5.14 -4.42
CA PRO A 190 11.31 -4.21 -5.54
C PRO A 190 12.56 -3.35 -5.85
N ALA A 191 13.50 -3.22 -4.91
CA ALA A 191 14.76 -2.51 -5.11
C ALA A 191 15.87 -3.36 -5.76
N ALA A 192 15.69 -4.67 -5.87
CA ALA A 192 16.69 -5.57 -6.43
C ALA A 192 16.79 -5.44 -7.96
N ALA A 193 18.01 -5.52 -8.48
CA ALA A 193 18.24 -5.54 -9.91
C ALA A 193 17.58 -6.77 -10.55
N GLY A 194 16.85 -6.56 -11.65
CA GLY A 194 16.12 -7.63 -12.35
C GLY A 194 14.76 -7.96 -11.74
N TYR A 195 14.39 -7.36 -10.59
CA TYR A 195 13.04 -7.51 -10.04
C TYR A 195 11.99 -7.02 -11.05
N PHE A 196 12.20 -5.80 -11.57
CA PHE A 196 11.45 -5.25 -12.68
C PHE A 196 12.24 -5.31 -13.98
N VAL A 197 11.59 -5.78 -15.03
CA VAL A 197 12.06 -5.70 -16.42
C VAL A 197 10.88 -5.25 -17.28
N SER A 198 11.13 -4.29 -18.17
CA SER A 198 10.11 -3.71 -19.05
C SER A 198 9.27 -4.80 -19.73
N GLY A 199 7.95 -4.60 -19.73
CA GLY A 199 6.99 -5.58 -20.25
C GLY A 199 6.61 -6.67 -19.24
N GLY A 200 7.03 -6.57 -17.99
CA GLY A 200 6.71 -7.55 -16.94
C GLY A 200 7.48 -8.86 -17.08
N GLY A 201 8.65 -8.81 -17.72
CA GLY A 201 9.51 -9.98 -17.96
C GLY A 201 10.47 -10.30 -16.82
N GLY A 202 10.39 -9.59 -15.70
CA GLY A 202 11.26 -9.76 -14.54
C GLY A 202 10.71 -10.77 -13.53
N VAL A 203 11.14 -10.62 -12.28
CA VAL A 203 10.47 -11.30 -11.16
C VAL A 203 9.03 -10.83 -11.05
N ALA A 204 8.81 -9.51 -11.09
CA ALA A 204 7.48 -8.92 -11.14
C ALA A 204 6.89 -8.98 -12.55
N GLY A 205 5.61 -9.36 -12.62
CA GLY A 205 4.79 -9.37 -13.83
C GLY A 205 3.90 -8.13 -13.95
N ASN A 206 3.26 -7.96 -15.11
CA ASN A 206 2.36 -6.83 -15.41
C ASN A 206 0.88 -7.25 -15.45
N ARG A 207 0.51 -8.39 -14.87
CA ARG A 207 -0.91 -8.81 -14.86
C ARG A 207 -1.68 -7.96 -13.86
N ASN A 208 -2.60 -7.13 -14.37
CA ASN A 208 -3.53 -6.33 -13.56
C ASN A 208 -4.70 -7.20 -13.10
N ILE A 209 -4.53 -7.91 -11.97
CA ILE A 209 -5.48 -8.92 -11.47
C ILE A 209 -5.66 -8.89 -9.96
N LEU A 210 -4.90 -8.08 -9.23
CA LEU A 210 -4.95 -8.01 -7.78
C LEU A 210 -5.90 -6.91 -7.33
N PHE A 211 -6.69 -7.21 -6.31
CA PHE A 211 -7.43 -6.21 -5.55
C PHE A 211 -7.49 -6.67 -4.10
N GLY A 212 -7.87 -5.77 -3.20
CA GLY A 212 -7.90 -6.08 -1.78
C GLY A 212 -8.36 -4.91 -0.94
N ASP A 213 -8.45 -5.16 0.34
CA ASP A 213 -8.85 -4.22 1.38
C ASP A 213 -8.03 -4.47 2.64
N TYR A 214 -8.11 -3.55 3.58
CA TYR A 214 -7.48 -3.72 4.88
C TYR A 214 -8.35 -3.14 5.98
N VAL A 215 -8.16 -3.70 7.17
CA VAL A 215 -8.81 -3.23 8.39
C VAL A 215 -7.77 -2.99 9.47
N ILE A 216 -7.76 -1.79 10.03
CA ILE A 216 -7.03 -1.44 11.26
C ILE A 216 -8.01 -1.55 12.43
N VAL A 217 -7.73 -2.48 13.33
CA VAL A 217 -8.59 -2.78 14.48
C VAL A 217 -7.82 -2.54 15.78
N ASN A 218 -8.50 -2.03 16.81
CA ASN A 218 -7.98 -2.04 18.18
C ASN A 218 -9.09 -2.46 19.13
N PRO A 219 -9.10 -3.74 19.58
CA PRO A 219 -10.12 -4.25 20.48
C PRO A 219 -10.21 -3.48 21.80
N SER A 220 -9.09 -2.99 22.34
CA SER A 220 -9.07 -2.28 23.63
C SER A 220 -9.80 -0.93 23.59
N THR A 221 -9.83 -0.26 22.44
CA THR A 221 -10.52 1.03 22.25
C THR A 221 -11.79 0.91 21.42
N GLY A 222 -12.09 -0.28 20.89
CA GLY A 222 -13.18 -0.50 19.92
C GLY A 222 -12.94 0.17 18.57
N LEU A 223 -11.68 0.46 18.21
CA LEU A 223 -11.35 1.03 16.90
C LEU A 223 -11.56 -0.02 15.81
N ASN A 224 -12.20 0.39 14.73
CA ASN A 224 -12.27 -0.35 13.48
C ASN A 224 -12.27 0.66 12.34
N ILE A 225 -11.32 0.55 11.41
CA ILE A 225 -11.22 1.35 10.20
C ILE A 225 -10.97 0.37 9.06
N ALA A 226 -11.82 0.38 8.04
CA ALA A 226 -11.61 -0.39 6.82
C ALA A 226 -11.39 0.56 5.64
N ASP A 227 -10.53 0.20 4.69
CA ASP A 227 -10.36 0.90 3.41
C ASP A 227 -9.90 -0.10 2.33
N ASN A 228 -9.99 0.29 1.06
CA ASN A 228 -9.46 -0.52 -0.03
C ASN A 228 -7.93 -0.39 -0.09
N ALA A 229 -7.26 -1.46 -0.51
CA ALA A 229 -5.88 -1.35 -0.97
C ALA A 229 -5.83 -0.47 -2.23
N VAL A 230 -4.73 0.25 -2.41
CA VAL A 230 -4.50 1.05 -3.61
C VAL A 230 -4.03 0.11 -4.70
N ALA A 231 -4.91 -0.14 -5.68
CA ALA A 231 -4.53 -0.86 -6.88
C ALA A 231 -3.65 0.04 -7.76
N ILE A 232 -2.51 -0.51 -8.18
CA ILE A 232 -1.55 0.16 -9.04
C ILE A 232 -1.41 -0.69 -10.29
N GLU A 233 -1.88 -0.15 -11.39
CA GLU A 233 -1.86 -0.80 -12.68
C GLU A 233 -0.45 -0.82 -13.28
N ALA A 234 -0.25 -1.78 -14.19
CA ALA A 234 0.88 -1.78 -15.11
C ALA A 234 0.45 -1.76 -16.57
N ASP A 235 1.11 -0.91 -17.34
CA ASP A 235 0.99 -0.87 -18.78
C ASP A 235 2.33 -0.50 -19.41
N ALA A 236 2.93 -1.43 -20.16
CA ALA A 236 4.22 -1.18 -20.82
C ALA A 236 4.09 -0.35 -22.11
N SER A 237 2.87 -0.14 -22.59
CA SER A 237 2.56 0.55 -23.85
C SER A 237 2.06 1.98 -23.66
N ASN A 238 1.51 2.30 -22.48
CA ASN A 238 1.05 3.65 -22.16
C ASN A 238 2.24 4.62 -22.01
N ALA A 239 2.16 5.81 -22.59
CA ALA A 239 3.25 6.78 -22.57
C ALA A 239 3.66 7.27 -21.17
N ILE A 240 2.80 7.19 -20.16
CA ILE A 240 3.10 7.55 -18.77
C ILE A 240 4.04 6.51 -18.14
N THR A 241 3.80 5.22 -18.40
CA THR A 241 4.42 4.07 -17.72
C THR A 241 5.37 3.26 -18.60
N ALA A 242 5.40 3.51 -19.91
CA ALA A 242 6.36 2.92 -20.83
C ALA A 242 7.78 3.35 -20.45
N SER A 243 8.72 2.41 -20.56
CA SER A 243 10.10 2.64 -20.16
C SER A 243 10.74 3.81 -20.90
N GLY A 244 11.48 4.62 -20.17
CA GLY A 244 12.07 5.86 -20.63
C GLY A 244 12.65 6.66 -19.47
N ALA A 245 13.55 7.59 -19.77
CA ALA A 245 14.17 8.42 -18.74
C ALA A 245 13.18 9.43 -18.15
N ASN A 246 13.41 9.80 -16.88
CA ASN A 246 12.69 10.83 -16.15
C ASN A 246 11.18 10.56 -16.01
N LYS A 247 10.82 9.30 -15.75
CA LYS A 247 9.44 8.87 -15.55
C LYS A 247 9.14 8.72 -14.07
N GLN A 248 8.10 9.42 -13.59
CA GLN A 248 7.49 9.10 -12.30
C GLN A 248 6.61 7.87 -12.48
N THR A 249 7.11 6.70 -12.07
CA THR A 249 6.35 5.46 -11.89
C THR A 249 6.40 5.05 -10.43
N PHE A 250 5.51 4.18 -9.96
CA PHE A 250 5.41 3.85 -8.54
C PHE A 250 6.73 3.39 -7.90
N TYR A 251 7.53 2.60 -8.62
CA TYR A 251 8.85 2.15 -8.16
C TYR A 251 10.01 2.95 -8.74
N GLY A 252 9.74 4.07 -9.41
CA GLY A 252 10.73 4.88 -10.14
C GLY A 252 11.98 5.22 -9.33
N ARG A 253 11.83 5.54 -8.03
CA ARG A 253 12.96 5.86 -7.14
C ARG A 253 14.02 4.75 -7.01
N PHE A 254 13.65 3.48 -7.18
CA PHE A 254 14.60 2.36 -7.12
C PHE A 254 15.21 2.03 -8.48
N LEU A 255 14.61 2.53 -9.54
CA LEU A 255 14.90 2.15 -10.93
C LEU A 255 15.52 3.31 -11.71
N GLY A 256 16.01 4.33 -11.01
CA GLY A 256 16.58 5.53 -11.64
C GLY A 256 15.56 6.29 -12.50
N PHE A 257 14.27 6.16 -12.20
CA PHE A 257 13.17 6.78 -12.95
C PHE A 257 13.16 6.41 -14.44
N ALA A 258 13.47 5.14 -14.72
CA ALA A 258 13.48 4.55 -16.06
C ALA A 258 12.16 3.90 -16.48
N ALA A 259 11.15 3.85 -15.60
CA ALA A 259 9.86 3.19 -15.81
C ALA A 259 9.96 1.74 -16.31
N THR A 260 10.93 0.97 -15.81
CA THR A 260 11.07 -0.46 -16.14
C THR A 260 10.07 -1.35 -15.40
N ASP A 261 9.44 -0.81 -14.36
CA ASP A 261 8.35 -1.44 -13.59
C ASP A 261 6.98 -1.33 -14.27
N ASN A 262 6.85 -0.37 -15.19
CA ASN A 262 5.60 -0.03 -15.87
C ASN A 262 4.42 0.30 -14.96
N ARG A 263 4.64 0.59 -13.67
CA ARG A 263 3.56 0.90 -12.74
C ARG A 263 3.12 2.34 -12.87
N GLU A 264 1.82 2.54 -12.82
CA GLU A 264 1.28 3.88 -12.85
C GLU A 264 1.73 4.73 -11.65
N PRO A 265 1.93 6.03 -11.85
CA PRO A 265 2.20 6.95 -10.76
C PRO A 265 0.94 7.30 -9.97
N LEU A 266 1.12 7.49 -8.67
CA LEU A 266 0.06 8.01 -7.81
C LEU A 266 -0.02 9.56 -7.81
N PRO A 267 -1.11 10.14 -7.28
CA PRO A 267 -1.31 11.58 -7.22
C PRO A 267 -0.28 12.39 -6.42
N THR A 268 -0.22 13.70 -6.68
CA THR A 268 0.68 14.64 -5.98
C THR A 268 -0.04 15.47 -4.91
N ALA A 269 -1.34 15.67 -5.07
CA ALA A 269 -2.14 16.52 -4.20
C ALA A 269 -3.57 16.02 -4.02
N TRP A 270 -4.16 16.42 -2.91
CA TRP A 270 -5.35 15.83 -2.34
C TRP A 270 -6.29 16.89 -1.76
N ALA A 271 -7.59 16.66 -1.93
CA ALA A 271 -8.62 17.32 -1.14
C ALA A 271 -9.45 16.31 -0.36
N GLY A 272 -9.95 16.70 0.81
CA GLY A 272 -10.91 15.87 1.54
C GLY A 272 -11.60 16.62 2.65
N ARG A 273 -12.73 16.07 3.09
CA ARG A 273 -13.47 16.62 4.22
C ARG A 273 -12.59 16.60 5.46
N ALA A 274 -12.54 17.72 6.19
CA ALA A 274 -11.77 17.85 7.41
C ALA A 274 -12.58 18.56 8.49
N SER A 275 -12.48 18.08 9.73
CA SER A 275 -13.23 18.60 10.87
C SER A 275 -12.41 18.46 12.16
N ALA A 276 -12.40 19.53 12.95
CA ALA A 276 -11.71 19.59 14.23
C ALA A 276 -12.18 18.49 15.19
N GLY A 277 -11.20 17.77 15.76
CA GLY A 277 -11.44 16.66 16.69
C GLY A 277 -12.11 15.43 16.06
N ARG A 278 -12.23 15.38 14.73
CA ARG A 278 -12.93 14.29 14.02
C ARG A 278 -12.16 13.71 12.86
N THR A 279 -11.23 14.46 12.30
CA THR A 279 -10.43 14.00 11.17
C THR A 279 -8.98 13.81 11.58
N ASP A 280 -8.45 12.61 11.33
CA ASP A 280 -7.02 12.33 11.25
C ASP A 280 -6.68 11.98 9.79
N VAL A 281 -5.43 12.11 9.40
CA VAL A 281 -4.99 11.88 8.01
C VAL A 281 -3.91 10.82 7.98
N ASP A 282 -4.19 9.70 7.32
CA ASP A 282 -3.17 8.73 6.96
C ASP A 282 -2.55 9.08 5.62
N TYR A 283 -1.28 8.75 5.46
CA TYR A 283 -0.58 9.03 4.22
C TYR A 283 0.46 7.97 3.91
N TRP A 284 0.67 7.81 2.60
CA TRP A 284 1.89 7.32 2.02
C TRP A 284 2.45 8.40 1.08
N ARG A 285 3.76 8.58 1.02
CA ARG A 285 4.40 9.50 0.08
C ARG A 285 5.77 9.02 -0.34
N GLU A 286 6.11 9.23 -1.59
CA GLU A 286 7.40 8.86 -2.12
C GLU A 286 8.50 9.78 -1.56
N PRO A 287 9.57 9.23 -0.94
CA PRO A 287 10.73 10.01 -0.56
C PRO A 287 11.54 10.45 -1.79
N ALA A 288 12.38 11.48 -1.65
CA ALA A 288 13.12 12.01 -2.77
C ALA A 288 14.09 11.03 -3.44
N VAL A 289 14.59 10.08 -2.64
CA VAL A 289 15.61 9.09 -2.98
C VAL A 289 15.26 7.79 -2.26
N ALA A 290 15.83 6.68 -2.70
CA ALA A 290 15.77 5.43 -1.94
C ALA A 290 16.42 5.61 -0.56
N THR A 291 15.66 5.38 0.50
CA THR A 291 16.13 5.52 1.88
C THR A 291 17.02 4.34 2.25
N ALA A 292 18.16 4.60 2.89
CA ALA A 292 19.04 3.58 3.45
C ALA A 292 18.90 3.50 4.98
N PRO A 293 19.22 2.35 5.60
CA PRO A 293 19.31 2.25 7.06
C PRO A 293 20.28 3.27 7.64
N PHE A 294 20.00 3.74 8.85
CA PHE A 294 20.68 4.90 9.45
C PHE A 294 20.99 4.66 10.94
N ALA A 295 21.90 5.48 11.48
CA ALA A 295 22.25 5.41 12.89
C ALA A 295 21.02 5.71 13.76
N CYS A 296 20.72 4.84 14.72
CA CYS A 296 19.57 5.02 15.61
C CYS A 296 19.62 6.36 16.36
N GLY A 297 18.45 6.98 16.55
CA GLY A 297 18.33 8.33 17.13
C GLY A 297 18.60 9.48 16.14
N SER A 298 18.88 9.18 14.87
CA SER A 298 18.96 10.17 13.79
C SER A 298 17.86 9.97 12.75
N ALA A 299 17.86 10.77 11.67
CA ALA A 299 16.98 10.59 10.52
C ALA A 299 17.83 10.40 9.24
N PRO A 300 17.39 9.58 8.28
CA PRO A 300 18.10 9.39 7.03
C PRO A 300 17.99 10.63 6.14
N ALA A 301 18.90 10.76 5.17
CA ALA A 301 18.89 11.88 4.24
C ALA A 301 17.54 11.97 3.47
N GLY A 302 16.97 13.17 3.42
CA GLY A 302 15.69 13.43 2.76
C GLY A 302 14.47 13.25 3.65
N LEU A 303 14.63 12.77 4.90
CA LEU A 303 13.57 12.70 5.91
C LEU A 303 14.00 13.42 7.21
N PRO A 304 13.09 14.10 7.94
CA PRO A 304 11.70 14.35 7.55
C PRO A 304 11.61 15.19 6.28
N SER A 305 10.60 14.89 5.46
CA SER A 305 10.32 15.63 4.24
C SER A 305 9.18 16.61 4.47
N GLY A 306 9.41 17.88 4.17
CA GLY A 306 8.34 18.86 4.13
C GLY A 306 7.36 18.60 2.98
N GLN A 307 6.25 19.31 2.98
CA GLN A 307 5.24 19.29 1.93
C GLN A 307 5.15 20.64 1.22
N ARG A 308 4.66 20.66 -0.02
CA ARG A 308 4.57 21.87 -0.82
C ARG A 308 3.56 22.86 -0.27
N GLY A 309 2.45 22.38 0.29
CA GLY A 309 1.48 23.26 0.95
C GLY A 309 0.30 22.52 1.54
N VAL A 310 -0.24 23.10 2.60
CA VAL A 310 -1.50 22.69 3.22
C VAL A 310 -2.36 23.93 3.38
N ALA A 311 -3.63 23.83 3.01
CA ALA A 311 -4.61 24.88 3.22
C ALA A 311 -5.89 24.30 3.82
N LEU A 312 -6.46 25.03 4.77
CA LEU A 312 -7.68 24.65 5.47
C LEU A 312 -8.79 25.60 5.06
N PHE A 313 -9.97 25.05 4.76
CA PHE A 313 -11.13 25.81 4.35
C PHE A 313 -12.33 25.42 5.20
N ASN A 314 -13.12 26.41 5.63
CA ASN A 314 -14.37 26.15 6.33
C ASN A 314 -15.51 25.80 5.34
N ALA A 315 -16.69 25.50 5.87
CA ALA A 315 -17.88 25.16 5.07
C ALA A 315 -18.36 26.26 4.11
N ALA A 316 -17.97 27.52 4.33
CA ALA A 316 -18.28 28.63 3.43
C ALA A 316 -17.24 28.80 2.30
N GLY A 317 -16.18 27.97 2.29
CA GLY A 317 -15.08 28.08 1.34
C GLY A 317 -14.05 29.15 1.69
N THR A 318 -14.12 29.75 2.88
CA THR A 318 -13.09 30.69 3.34
C THR A 318 -11.88 29.91 3.84
N GLN A 319 -10.70 30.28 3.38
CA GLN A 319 -9.46 29.73 3.90
C GLN A 319 -9.24 30.18 5.35
N THR A 320 -9.17 29.23 6.28
CA THR A 320 -9.03 29.47 7.73
C THR A 320 -7.62 29.19 8.24
N GLY A 321 -6.76 28.55 7.45
CA GLY A 321 -5.37 28.32 7.84
C GLY A 321 -4.45 27.90 6.70
N THR A 322 -3.15 28.13 6.92
CA THR A 322 -2.01 27.62 6.12
C THR A 322 -1.03 26.90 7.04
N PRO A 323 -1.35 25.68 7.49
CA PRO A 323 -0.46 24.92 8.38
C PRO A 323 0.94 24.76 7.78
N ALA A 324 1.96 24.98 8.61
CA ALA A 324 3.37 24.92 8.24
C ALA A 324 4.13 23.86 9.06
N GLY A 325 5.37 23.57 8.67
CA GLY A 325 6.20 22.50 9.25
C GLY A 325 5.99 21.16 8.56
N ASP A 326 6.70 20.13 9.02
CA ASP A 326 6.65 18.79 8.41
C ASP A 326 5.42 18.03 8.93
N LEU A 327 4.26 18.27 8.32
CA LEU A 327 3.00 17.65 8.72
C LEU A 327 2.90 16.19 8.27
N PHE A 328 3.60 15.84 7.20
CA PHE A 328 3.65 14.49 6.63
C PHE A 328 5.12 14.06 6.48
N PRO A 329 5.87 13.99 7.60
CA PRO A 329 7.32 13.99 7.58
C PRO A 329 7.95 12.72 6.98
N PHE A 330 7.25 11.59 7.01
CA PHE A 330 7.83 10.28 6.68
C PHE A 330 7.27 9.71 5.38
N VAL A 331 7.65 8.48 5.03
CA VAL A 331 7.11 7.79 3.83
C VAL A 331 5.72 7.27 4.10
N SER A 332 5.44 6.79 5.32
CA SER A 332 4.09 6.39 5.74
C SER A 332 3.83 6.85 7.17
N GLY A 333 2.59 7.21 7.48
CA GLY A 333 2.22 7.59 8.83
C GLY A 333 0.79 8.07 8.96
N SER A 334 0.48 8.57 10.15
CA SER A 334 -0.78 9.23 10.48
C SER A 334 -0.51 10.57 11.16
N THR A 335 -1.27 11.60 10.78
CA THR A 335 -1.16 12.95 11.33
C THR A 335 -2.52 13.35 11.89
N THR A 336 -2.56 13.73 13.17
CA THR A 336 -3.81 14.08 13.83
C THR A 336 -4.36 15.40 13.32
N GLY A 337 -5.68 15.56 13.31
CA GLY A 337 -6.31 16.83 12.94
C GLY A 337 -5.84 18.00 13.81
N ALA A 338 -5.51 17.74 15.08
CA ALA A 338 -4.93 18.72 15.99
C ALA A 338 -3.53 19.16 15.56
N ALA A 339 -2.66 18.23 15.13
CA ALA A 339 -1.33 18.55 14.62
C ALA A 339 -1.39 19.33 13.30
N ILE A 340 -2.40 19.08 12.47
CA ILE A 340 -2.69 19.85 11.25
C ILE A 340 -3.21 21.26 11.58
N GLY A 341 -3.78 21.47 12.76
CA GLY A 341 -4.41 22.74 13.15
C GLY A 341 -5.86 22.89 12.69
N LEU A 342 -6.60 21.78 12.55
CA LEU A 342 -8.04 21.84 12.25
C LEU A 342 -8.81 22.47 13.42
N THR A 343 -9.45 23.61 13.16
CA THR A 343 -10.26 24.36 14.15
C THR A 343 -11.76 24.37 13.85
N ASP A 344 -12.14 24.24 12.57
CA ASP A 344 -13.54 24.29 12.15
C ASP A 344 -14.25 22.95 12.34
N SER A 345 -15.52 22.99 12.77
CA SER A 345 -16.35 21.80 12.93
C SER A 345 -16.80 21.20 11.60
N LEU A 346 -16.74 21.97 10.51
CA LEU A 346 -17.00 21.51 9.15
C LEU A 346 -16.16 22.30 8.14
N GLY A 347 -15.43 21.58 7.32
CA GLY A 347 -14.58 22.17 6.29
C GLY A 347 -13.96 21.10 5.39
N TRP A 348 -12.93 21.52 4.67
CA TRP A 348 -12.11 20.64 3.85
C TRP A 348 -10.64 21.06 3.91
N LEU A 349 -9.77 20.10 3.64
CA LEU A 349 -8.33 20.24 3.64
C LEU A 349 -7.83 20.04 2.22
N PHE A 350 -6.95 20.94 1.79
CA PHE A 350 -6.06 20.76 0.65
C PHE A 350 -4.68 20.35 1.17
N ALA A 351 -4.07 19.32 0.58
CA ALA A 351 -2.67 18.97 0.80
C ALA A 351 -1.96 18.65 -0.51
N ASN A 352 -0.89 19.37 -0.82
CA ASN A 352 0.05 19.03 -1.89
C ASN A 352 1.31 18.44 -1.25
N LEU A 353 1.54 17.14 -1.49
CA LEU A 353 2.63 16.35 -0.91
C LEU A 353 3.87 16.25 -1.81
N ASN A 354 3.93 17.04 -2.89
CA ASN A 354 5.20 17.39 -3.51
C ASN A 354 6.16 17.95 -2.46
N LEU A 355 7.45 17.93 -2.77
CA LEU A 355 8.46 18.42 -1.84
C LEU A 355 8.39 19.94 -1.68
N ALA A 356 8.68 20.42 -0.47
CA ALA A 356 8.80 21.84 -0.19
C ALA A 356 9.95 22.51 -0.96
N ALA A 357 11.01 21.76 -1.27
CA ALA A 357 12.15 22.21 -2.05
C ALA A 357 12.60 21.11 -3.03
N PRO A 358 13.17 21.46 -4.20
CA PRO A 358 13.60 20.47 -5.18
C PRO A 358 14.68 19.57 -4.59
N SER A 359 14.54 18.25 -4.75
CA SER A 359 15.60 17.30 -4.42
C SER A 359 15.47 16.04 -5.28
N GLY A 360 16.56 15.30 -5.44
CA GLY A 360 16.60 14.12 -6.31
C GLY A 360 16.42 14.43 -7.80
N PRO A 361 16.39 13.38 -8.66
CA PRO A 361 16.43 13.53 -10.12
C PRO A 361 15.22 14.24 -10.73
N LEU A 362 14.06 14.16 -10.09
CA LEU A 362 12.79 14.68 -10.61
C LEU A 362 12.36 16.00 -9.97
N GLY A 363 13.24 16.67 -9.23
CA GLY A 363 12.95 17.96 -8.63
C GLY A 363 11.86 17.88 -7.55
N LEU A 364 10.77 18.62 -7.73
CA LEU A 364 9.73 18.81 -6.69
C LEU A 364 8.68 17.71 -6.66
N VAL A 365 8.33 17.16 -7.82
CA VAL A 365 7.12 16.34 -8.00
C VAL A 365 7.29 14.99 -7.31
N ARG A 366 6.36 14.64 -6.42
CA ARG A 366 6.32 13.35 -5.72
C ARG A 366 4.92 12.80 -5.67
N GLN A 367 4.84 11.50 -5.90
CA GLN A 367 3.61 10.76 -5.76
C GLN A 367 3.31 10.47 -4.29
N SER A 368 2.04 10.29 -3.99
CA SER A 368 1.52 10.12 -2.64
C SER A 368 0.16 9.43 -2.67
N TRP A 369 -0.31 9.04 -1.49
CA TRP A 369 -1.66 8.57 -1.23
C TRP A 369 -2.14 9.15 0.10
N VAL A 370 -3.37 9.65 0.15
CA VAL A 370 -3.94 10.24 1.37
C VAL A 370 -5.32 9.67 1.65
N THR A 371 -5.52 9.23 2.89
CA THR A 371 -6.82 8.76 3.40
C THR A 371 -7.22 9.60 4.61
N PHE A 372 -8.48 10.02 4.64
CA PHE A 372 -9.05 10.79 5.74
C PHE A 372 -9.81 9.88 6.70
N ARG A 373 -9.26 9.67 7.91
CA ARG A 373 -9.92 8.94 9.00
C ARG A 373 -10.92 9.85 9.68
N GLN A 374 -12.21 9.53 9.57
CA GLN A 374 -13.30 10.30 10.11
C GLN A 374 -13.89 9.63 11.36
N THR A 375 -14.17 10.45 12.37
CA THR A 375 -14.89 10.08 13.59
C THR A 375 -16.32 10.64 13.50
N PRO A 376 -17.36 9.78 13.52
CA PRO A 376 -18.76 10.21 13.47
C PRO A 376 -19.12 11.13 14.64
N GLY A 377 -20.07 12.04 14.40
CA GLY A 377 -20.44 13.06 15.38
C GLY A 377 -21.36 12.64 16.52
N ALA A 378 -22.10 11.56 16.30
CA ALA A 378 -22.91 10.88 17.29
C ALA A 378 -22.64 9.39 17.06
N LEU A 379 -21.85 8.77 17.95
CA LEU A 379 -21.53 7.35 17.88
C LEU A 379 -22.74 6.53 18.36
N PRO A 380 -22.99 5.33 17.82
CA PRO A 380 -23.62 4.28 18.61
C PRO A 380 -22.58 3.74 19.62
N ALA A 381 -22.52 4.31 20.83
CA ALA A 381 -21.82 3.84 22.04
C ALA A 381 -20.33 3.38 22.00
N THR A 382 -19.70 3.16 20.84
CA THR A 382 -18.33 2.64 20.68
C THR A 382 -17.57 3.39 19.57
N GLY A 383 -16.24 3.48 19.72
CA GLY A 383 -15.29 4.31 18.94
C GLY A 383 -15.08 3.95 17.48
N ALA A 384 -16.17 3.73 16.73
CA ALA A 384 -16.12 3.49 15.29
C ALA A 384 -15.55 4.71 14.55
N LYS A 385 -14.52 4.48 13.72
CA LYS A 385 -14.03 5.43 12.73
C LYS A 385 -14.32 4.87 11.34
N TYR A 386 -14.32 5.71 10.32
CA TYR A 386 -14.36 5.25 8.92
C TYR A 386 -13.30 6.00 8.13
N SER A 387 -12.81 5.40 7.06
CA SER A 387 -11.87 6.03 6.14
C SER A 387 -12.64 6.60 4.94
N VAL A 388 -12.07 7.61 4.31
CA VAL A 388 -12.47 8.07 2.98
C VAL A 388 -11.19 8.39 2.22
N PRO A 389 -10.92 7.78 1.06
CA PRO A 389 -9.83 8.18 0.19
C PRO A 389 -9.93 9.67 -0.16
N GLY A 390 -8.79 10.34 -0.22
CA GLY A 390 -8.76 11.72 -0.69
C GLY A 390 -9.19 11.84 -2.16
N VAL A 391 -9.64 13.03 -2.55
CA VAL A 391 -9.88 13.38 -3.94
C VAL A 391 -8.56 13.78 -4.57
N GLN A 392 -8.17 13.11 -5.66
CA GLN A 392 -7.00 13.45 -6.47
C GLN A 392 -7.15 14.85 -7.08
N LEU A 393 -6.11 15.69 -6.92
CA LEU A 393 -6.03 17.03 -7.53
C LEU A 393 -4.83 17.21 -8.49
N GLY A 394 -3.98 16.19 -8.65
CA GLY A 394 -2.86 16.20 -9.58
C GLY A 394 -2.30 14.79 -9.79
N ASN A 395 -1.51 14.58 -10.84
CA ASN A 395 -0.84 13.32 -11.13
C ASN A 395 0.70 13.49 -11.22
N ALA A 396 1.46 12.57 -10.60
CA ALA A 396 2.92 12.67 -10.62
C ALA A 396 3.53 12.35 -11.99
N GLY A 397 2.89 11.49 -12.79
CA GLY A 397 3.27 11.14 -14.15
C GLY A 397 3.16 12.28 -15.15
N THR A 398 2.27 13.26 -14.89
CA THR A 398 2.13 14.49 -15.70
C THR A 398 2.93 15.66 -15.13
N GLY A 399 3.53 15.50 -13.94
CA GLY A 399 4.34 16.54 -13.31
C GLY A 399 3.52 17.59 -12.55
N ASP A 400 2.30 17.27 -12.13
CA ASP A 400 1.38 18.27 -11.58
C ASP A 400 1.81 18.80 -10.21
N ASP A 401 1.74 20.12 -10.06
CA ASP A 401 2.04 20.85 -8.82
C ASP A 401 0.93 21.87 -8.50
N PRO A 402 -0.28 21.40 -8.13
CA PRO A 402 -1.43 22.27 -7.93
C PRO A 402 -1.29 23.13 -6.68
N THR A 403 -1.93 24.29 -6.70
CA THR A 403 -2.07 25.21 -5.56
C THR A 403 -3.52 25.23 -5.06
N PRO A 404 -3.77 25.58 -3.78
CA PRO A 404 -5.11 25.63 -3.20
C PRO A 404 -6.09 26.52 -3.95
#